data_AF-A0A645FDS4-F1
#
_entry.id   AF-A0A645FDS4-F1
#
_cell.length_a   1.000
_cell.length_b   1.000
_cell.length_c   1.000
_cell.angle_alpha   90.00
_cell.angle_beta   90.00
_cell.angle_gamma   90.00
#
_symmetry.space_group_name_H-M   'P 1'
#
loop_
_entity.id
_entity.type
_entity.pdbx_description
1 polymer ?
#
loop_
_entity_poly.entity_id
_entity_poly.type
_entity_poly.pdbx_seq_one_letter_code
_entity_poly.pdbx_strand_id
1 'polypeptide(L)'
;MLGYFCGTGMHGGSIYVRGEIKREKFPRQVRICEANADDLAKIEPYMEKYVTLFNKQIPNDGTPFWLLTPNSNDPYRQLYVTN
;
A
#
# COMPACT_ATOMS: atom_id res chain seq x y z
N MET A 1 -11.87 -2.65 7.28
CA MET A 1 -11.10 -3.89 7.48
C MET A 1 -10.56 -4.33 6.13
N LEU A 2 -9.23 -4.51 5.99
CA LEU A 2 -8.67 -5.10 4.77
C LEU A 2 -9.03 -6.59 4.71
N GLY A 3 -9.45 -7.06 3.54
CA GLY A 3 -9.74 -8.46 3.28
C GLY A 3 -8.47 -9.32 3.33
N TYR A 4 -8.65 -10.64 3.42
CA TYR A 4 -7.54 -11.57 3.20
C TYR A 4 -6.99 -11.37 1.77
N PHE A 5 -5.67 -11.51 1.57
CA PHE A 5 -4.97 -11.38 0.28
C PHE A 5 -4.73 -9.97 -0.28
N CYS A 6 -4.86 -8.89 0.51
CA CYS A 6 -4.41 -7.57 0.08
C CYS A 6 -2.89 -7.58 -0.22
N GLY A 7 -2.53 -7.55 -1.51
CA GLY A 7 -1.15 -7.59 -1.99
C GLY A 7 -0.68 -8.93 -2.57
N THR A 8 -1.53 -9.97 -2.65
CA THR A 8 -1.21 -11.21 -3.36
C THR A 8 -1.06 -10.94 -4.86
N GLY A 9 0.12 -11.24 -5.45
CA GLY A 9 0.43 -10.99 -6.86
C GLY A 9 1.02 -9.60 -7.17
N MET A 10 1.40 -8.82 -6.15
CA MET A 10 2.01 -7.50 -6.36
C MET A 10 3.44 -7.63 -6.91
N HIS A 11 3.60 -7.47 -8.23
CA HIS A 11 4.89 -7.46 -8.92
C HIS A 11 5.53 -6.06 -9.03
N GLY A 12 4.81 -5.00 -8.62
CA GLY A 12 5.30 -3.63 -8.59
C GLY A 12 4.26 -2.65 -8.04
N GLY A 13 4.72 -1.48 -7.57
CA GLY A 13 3.88 -0.41 -7.02
C GLY A 13 3.87 -0.35 -5.49
N SER A 14 3.04 0.56 -4.98
CA SER A 14 2.86 0.84 -3.55
C SER A 14 1.38 0.87 -3.23
N ILE A 15 0.99 0.24 -2.11
CA ILE A 15 -0.37 0.31 -1.59
C ILE A 15 -0.37 1.15 -0.31
N TYR A 16 -1.25 2.12 -0.24
CA TYR A 16 -1.45 2.96 0.93
C TYR A 16 -2.77 2.61 1.60
N VAL A 17 -2.73 2.37 2.91
CA VAL A 17 -3.87 1.91 3.70
C VAL A 17 -4.02 2.81 4.91
N ARG A 18 -5.19 3.44 5.09
CA ARG A 18 -5.51 4.15 6.32
C ARG A 18 -6.22 3.23 7.32
N GLY A 19 -5.81 3.26 8.59
CA GLY A 19 -6.46 2.52 9.67
C GLY A 19 -5.54 1.57 10.42
N GLU A 20 -6.12 0.68 11.24
CA GLU A 20 -5.35 -0.34 11.95
C GLU A 20 -4.98 -1.51 11.03
N ILE A 21 -3.72 -1.96 11.12
CA ILE A 21 -3.22 -3.14 10.40
C ILE A 21 -2.85 -4.25 11.37
N LYS A 22 -3.35 -5.46 11.08
CA LYS A 22 -2.89 -6.70 11.71
C LYS A 22 -1.83 -7.34 10.83
N ARG A 23 -0.55 -7.18 11.16
CA ARG A 23 0.60 -7.68 10.38
C ARG A 23 0.49 -9.17 10.02
N GLU A 24 -0.13 -9.95 10.91
CA GLU A 24 -0.32 -11.39 10.76
C GLU A 24 -1.23 -11.80 9.59
N LYS A 25 -1.96 -10.84 9.00
CA LYS A 25 -2.81 -11.07 7.81
C LYS A 25 -2.07 -10.92 6.48
N PHE A 26 -0.80 -10.55 6.49
CA PHE A 26 -0.02 -10.30 5.27
C PHE A 26 1.08 -11.34 5.10
N PRO A 27 1.36 -11.79 3.85
CA PRO A 27 2.45 -12.71 3.58
C PRO A 27 3.80 -12.04 3.88
N ARG A 28 4.82 -12.84 4.25
CA ARG A 28 6.19 -12.37 4.55
C ARG A 28 6.85 -11.58 3.40
N GLN A 29 6.31 -11.73 2.20
CA GLN A 29 6.77 -11.09 0.97
C GLN A 29 6.30 -9.63 0.83
N VAL A 30 5.47 -9.12 1.75
CA VAL A 30 5.03 -7.73 1.76
C VAL A 30 5.68 -7.02 2.94
N ARG A 31 6.41 -5.93 2.66
CA ARG A 31 6.90 -5.02 3.68
C ARG A 31 5.77 -4.05 4.05
N ILE A 32 5.54 -3.89 5.34
CA ILE A 32 4.55 -2.96 5.90
C ILE A 32 5.27 -1.97 6.80
N CYS A 33 5.17 -0.68 6.50
CA CYS A 33 5.66 0.40 7.35
C CYS A 33 4.62 1.51 7.47
N GLU A 34 4.67 2.27 8.57
CA GLU A 34 3.88 3.50 8.68
C GLU A 34 4.40 4.50 7.63
N ALA A 35 3.48 5.14 6.91
CA ALA A 35 3.80 6.10 5.86
C ALA A 35 4.26 7.42 6.50
N ASN A 36 5.44 7.90 6.11
CA ASN A 36 5.97 9.18 6.57
C ASN A 36 5.43 10.36 5.73
N ALA A 37 5.87 11.58 6.04
CA ALA A 37 5.46 12.78 5.32
C ALA A 37 5.78 12.73 3.81
N ASP A 38 6.94 12.22 3.42
CA ASP A 38 7.33 12.09 2.01
C ASP A 38 6.45 11.07 1.27
N ASP A 39 6.06 10.00 1.95
CA ASP A 39 5.16 8.99 1.40
C ASP A 39 3.74 9.53 1.24
N LEU A 40 3.28 10.36 2.17
CA LEU A 40 1.98 11.02 2.09
C LEU A 40 1.95 12.09 1.00
N ALA A 41 3.02 12.86 0.82
CA ALA A 41 3.14 13.84 -0.25
C ALA A 41 3.00 13.21 -1.64
N LYS A 42 3.48 11.97 -1.82
CA LYS A 42 3.30 11.22 -3.09
C LYS A 42 1.84 10.90 -3.40
N ILE A 43 1.00 10.74 -2.36
CA ILE A 43 -0.41 10.36 -2.53
C ILE A 43 -1.40 11.51 -2.38
N GLU A 44 -0.97 12.65 -1.85
CA GLU A 44 -1.75 13.89 -1.70
C GLU A 44 -2.59 14.24 -2.94
N PRO A 45 -2.06 14.30 -4.17
CA PRO A 45 -2.88 14.66 -5.33
C PRO A 45 -3.98 13.63 -5.64
N TYR A 46 -3.81 12.36 -5.26
CA TYR A 46 -4.85 11.34 -5.42
C TYR A 46 -5.90 11.45 -4.30
N MET A 47 -5.48 11.79 -3.09
CA MET A 47 -6.39 12.06 -1.98
C MET A 47 -7.30 13.26 -2.27
N GLU A 48 -6.74 14.36 -2.79
CA GLU A 48 -7.50 15.54 -3.22
C GLU A 48 -8.51 15.21 -4.33
N LYS A 49 -8.09 14.42 -5.33
CA LYS A 49 -8.99 13.94 -6.38
C LYS A 49 -10.10 13.08 -5.82
N TYR A 50 -9.81 12.18 -4.88
CA TYR A 50 -10.83 11.35 -4.23
C TYR A 50 -11.84 12.21 -3.46
N VAL A 51 -11.36 13.15 -2.65
CA VAL A 51 -12.20 14.10 -1.89
C VAL A 51 -13.14 14.86 -2.83
N THR A 52 -12.60 15.36 -3.94
CA THR A 52 -13.35 16.13 -4.94
C THR A 52 -14.39 15.27 -5.67
N LEU A 53 -13.98 14.10 -6.17
CA LEU A 53 -14.84 13.23 -6.98
C LEU A 53 -15.98 12.63 -6.18
N PHE A 54 -15.74 12.29 -4.92
CA PHE A 54 -16.73 11.61 -4.07
C PHE A 54 -17.39 12.54 -3.05
N ASN A 55 -17.00 13.82 -3.01
CA ASN A 55 -17.44 14.80 -2.02
C ASN A 55 -17.32 14.26 -0.58
N LYS A 56 -16.16 13.66 -0.28
CA LYS A 56 -15.82 13.06 1.02
C LYS A 56 -14.65 13.80 1.63
N GLN A 57 -14.57 13.88 2.94
CA GLN A 57 -13.39 14.36 3.63
C GLN A 57 -12.58 13.19 4.19
N ILE A 58 -11.26 13.34 4.24
CA ILE A 58 -10.37 12.44 4.96
C ILE A 58 -10.21 13.02 6.37
N PRO A 59 -10.79 12.43 7.42
CA PRO A 59 -10.67 12.98 8.77
C PRO A 59 -9.22 13.12 9.22
N ASN A 60 -8.90 14.18 9.96
CA ASN A 60 -7.61 14.37 10.61
C ASN A 60 -7.71 13.97 12.10
N ASP A 61 -7.86 12.68 12.34
CA ASP A 61 -8.11 12.08 13.67
C ASP A 61 -6.87 11.34 14.24
N GLY A 62 -5.70 11.54 13.63
CA GLY A 62 -4.48 10.83 14.00
C GLY A 62 -4.42 9.37 13.54
N THR A 63 -5.40 8.90 12.74
CA THR A 63 -5.33 7.55 12.16
C THR A 63 -4.16 7.45 11.18
N PRO A 64 -3.22 6.52 11.38
CA PRO A 64 -2.04 6.41 10.54
C PRO A 64 -2.39 5.87 9.15
N PHE A 65 -1.51 6.19 8.20
CA PHE A 65 -1.43 5.52 6.92
C PHE A 65 -0.28 4.51 6.96
N TRP A 66 -0.49 3.38 6.30
CA TRP A 66 0.51 2.34 6.14
C TRP A 66 0.86 2.21 4.68
N LEU A 67 2.16 2.17 4.41
CA LEU A 67 2.74 1.87 3.13
C LEU A 67 3.07 0.37 3.07
N LEU A 68 2.49 -0.29 2.08
CA LEU A 68 2.76 -1.68 1.73
C LEU A 68 3.54 -1.70 0.42
N THR A 69 4.72 -2.28 0.45
CA THR A 69 5.56 -2.48 -0.74
C THR A 69 5.97 -3.95 -0.87
N PRO A 70 6.22 -4.44 -2.10
CA PRO A 70 6.77 -5.77 -2.25
C PRO A 70 8.15 -5.80 -1.58
N ASN A 71 8.38 -6.80 -0.74
CA ASN A 71 9.70 -7.08 -0.18
C ASN A 71 10.53 -7.83 -1.24
N SER A 72 10.80 -7.17 -2.36
CA SER A 72 11.60 -7.71 -3.44
C SER A 72 13.09 -7.62 -3.09
N ASN A 73 13.51 -8.49 -2.16
CA ASN A 73 14.88 -8.99 -2.08
C ASN A 73 15.05 -10.30 -2.88
N ASP A 74 14.03 -10.75 -3.61
CA ASP A 74 14.15 -11.85 -4.56
C ASP A 74 14.27 -11.31 -6.00
N PRO A 75 15.48 -11.30 -6.59
CA PRO A 75 15.73 -10.97 -7.99
C PRO A 75 15.31 -12.11 -8.93
N TYR A 76 14.29 -12.91 -8.58
CA TYR A 76 13.77 -13.99 -9.44
C TYR A 76 12.95 -13.44 -10.60
N ARG A 77 13.73 -12.85 -11.51
CA ARG A 77 13.62 -12.86 -12.96
C ARG A 77 13.67 -14.29 -13.51
N GLN A 78 12.87 -15.21 -12.98
CA GLN A 78 12.64 -16.52 -13.57
C GLN A 78 11.14 -16.71 -13.74
N LEU A 79 10.68 -16.50 -14.99
CA LEU A 79 9.61 -17.25 -15.68
C LEU A 79 9.07 -16.52 -16.94
N TYR A 80 9.90 -15.72 -17.60
CA TYR A 80 9.75 -15.34 -19.02
C TYR A 80 11.19 -15.26 -19.57
N VAL A 81 11.71 -15.99 -20.55
CA VAL A 81 11.19 -16.93 -21.55
C VAL A 81 12.40 -17.83 -21.88
N THR A 82 12.25 -19.15 -21.96
CA THR A 82 13.20 -19.98 -22.73
C THR A 82 12.52 -20.23 -24.07
N ASN A 83 13.05 -19.61 -25.13
CA ASN A 83 12.72 -19.95 -26.51
C ASN A 83 13.56 -21.15 -26.94
#